data_AF-A0A7W4NJI7-F1
#
_entry.id   AF-A0A7W4NJI7-F1
#
_cell.length_a   1.000
_cell.length_b   1.000
_cell.length_c   1.000
_cell.angle_alpha   90.00
_cell.angle_beta   90.00
_cell.angle_gamma   90.00
#
_symmetry.space_group_name_H-M   'P 1'
#
loop_
_entity.id
_entity.type
_entity.pdbx_description
1 polymer ?
#
loop_
_entity_poly.entity_id
_entity_poly.type
_entity_poly.pdbx_seq_one_letter_code
_entity_poly.pdbx_strand_id
1 'polypeptide(L)'
;MIIMASGKTHIFLDNSNIFGGAQRVAREKEEAPWPSVRVDYQNLFSIIRRNRTSLGYSMLAGSVPPGNDALWAAAQTAGFDTTLLRRVENDDGRLVEQGVDEAIHLRIGNTLLDEDNPGTLVILTGDGATTEQGSSFTKQVERAAKRQWNVEIWSWKLQLSPKLRDMRWKYPNYVTVYFLDEWYWGLIFIKGGVYKLKDEEITVLGRSTHGIRLTEEAFAEAIDCTPAANAK
;
A
#
# COMPACT_ATOMS: atom_id res chain seq x y z
N MET A 1 38.07 4.10 7.66
CA MET A 1 36.85 4.19 6.83
C MET A 1 35.68 3.79 7.70
N ILE A 2 34.88 4.75 8.16
CA ILE A 2 33.67 4.45 8.95
C ILE A 2 32.66 3.92 7.94
N ILE A 3 32.33 2.63 8.03
CA ILE A 3 31.18 2.08 7.31
C ILE A 3 29.95 2.71 7.96
N MET A 4 29.40 3.77 7.35
CA MET A 4 28.09 4.27 7.75
C MET A 4 27.11 3.13 7.52
N ALA A 5 26.49 2.62 8.59
CA ALA A 5 25.45 1.62 8.46
C ALA A 5 24.31 2.20 7.61
N SER A 6 23.89 1.47 6.57
CA SER A 6 22.73 1.86 5.77
C SER A 6 21.49 1.93 6.66
N GLY A 7 20.71 3.01 6.58
CA GLY A 7 19.45 3.13 7.32
C GLY A 7 18.48 2.00 6.96
N LYS A 8 17.56 1.69 7.88
CA LYS A 8 16.60 0.58 7.74
C LYS A 8 15.48 0.92 6.76
N THR A 9 14.77 -0.11 6.28
CA THR A 9 13.51 0.05 5.54
C THR A 9 12.32 -0.04 6.48
N HIS A 10 11.47 0.99 6.47
CA HIS A 10 10.24 1.07 7.26
C HIS A 10 9.04 1.08 6.32
N ILE A 11 8.06 0.21 6.57
CA ILE A 11 6.95 -0.02 5.64
C ILE A 11 5.63 0.36 6.29
N PHE A 12 4.86 1.23 5.66
CA PHE A 12 3.54 1.66 6.13
C PHE A 12 2.49 1.34 5.08
N LEU A 13 1.61 0.39 5.42
CA LEU A 13 0.58 -0.11 4.53
C LEU A 13 -0.79 0.38 4.96
N ASP A 14 -1.43 1.11 4.05
CA ASP A 14 -2.82 1.53 4.15
C ASP A 14 -3.72 0.53 3.40
N ASN A 15 -4.35 -0.34 4.18
CA ASN A 15 -5.03 -1.52 3.69
C ASN A 15 -6.31 -1.18 2.93
N SER A 16 -7.06 -0.18 3.38
CA SER A 16 -8.30 0.22 2.73
C SER A 16 -8.01 0.82 1.36
N ASN A 17 -6.92 1.59 1.22
CA ASN A 17 -6.43 2.06 -0.08
C ASN A 17 -5.91 0.93 -0.97
N ILE A 18 -5.11 -0.01 -0.46
CA ILE A 18 -4.61 -1.12 -1.29
C ILE A 18 -5.75 -2.05 -1.75
N PHE A 19 -6.67 -2.39 -0.85
CA PHE A 19 -7.79 -3.27 -1.16
C PHE A 19 -8.82 -2.60 -2.07
N GLY A 20 -9.18 -1.34 -1.80
CA GLY A 20 -10.10 -0.57 -2.64
C GLY A 20 -9.55 -0.35 -4.06
N GLY A 21 -8.24 -0.09 -4.19
CA GLY A 21 -7.58 0.02 -5.49
C GLY A 21 -7.57 -1.29 -6.27
N ALA A 22 -7.30 -2.41 -5.59
CA ALA A 22 -7.35 -3.73 -6.20
C ALA A 22 -8.73 -4.02 -6.80
N GLN A 23 -9.81 -3.66 -6.09
CA GLN A 23 -11.18 -3.80 -6.59
C GLN A 23 -11.46 -2.93 -7.82
N ARG A 24 -10.90 -1.71 -7.88
CA ARG A 24 -11.05 -0.83 -9.06
C ARG A 24 -10.32 -1.40 -10.27
N VAL A 25 -9.08 -1.85 -10.10
CA VAL A 25 -8.28 -2.44 -11.20
C VAL A 25 -8.92 -3.75 -11.67
N ALA A 26 -9.45 -4.58 -10.75
CA ALA A 26 -10.10 -5.83 -11.12
C ALA A 26 -11.36 -5.64 -11.98
N ARG A 27 -12.13 -4.57 -11.73
CA ARG A 27 -13.27 -4.20 -12.57
C ARG A 27 -12.86 -3.88 -14.00
N GLU A 28 -11.69 -3.29 -14.22
CA GLU A 28 -11.20 -2.97 -15.57
C GLU A 28 -10.58 -4.18 -16.28
N LYS A 29 -9.93 -5.10 -15.53
CA LYS A 29 -9.17 -6.20 -16.12
C LYS A 29 -9.96 -7.49 -16.36
N GLU A 30 -10.86 -7.85 -15.47
CA GLU A 30 -11.55 -9.16 -15.52
C GLU A 30 -13.02 -9.11 -15.09
N GLU A 31 -13.61 -7.90 -14.96
CA GLU A 31 -15.01 -7.66 -14.57
C GLU A 31 -15.45 -8.42 -13.30
N ALA A 32 -14.51 -8.76 -12.42
CA ALA A 32 -14.79 -9.57 -11.25
C ALA A 32 -15.77 -8.84 -10.30
N PRO A 33 -16.81 -9.51 -9.78
CA PRO A 33 -17.69 -8.91 -8.80
C PRO A 33 -16.91 -8.46 -7.57
N TRP A 34 -17.02 -7.18 -7.21
CA TRP A 34 -16.18 -6.56 -6.17
C TRP A 34 -16.11 -7.32 -4.83
N PRO A 35 -17.16 -8.01 -4.33
CA PRO A 35 -17.08 -8.75 -3.07
C PRO A 35 -16.24 -10.03 -3.17
N SER A 36 -15.91 -10.49 -4.38
CA SER A 36 -15.11 -11.69 -4.65
C SER A 36 -13.62 -11.42 -4.78
N VAL A 37 -13.23 -10.17 -5.03
CA VAL A 37 -11.84 -9.75 -5.22
C VAL A 37 -11.08 -9.82 -3.90
N ARG A 38 -9.91 -10.46 -3.89
CA ARG A 38 -9.02 -10.55 -2.73
C ARG A 38 -7.59 -10.21 -3.13
N VAL A 39 -6.84 -9.68 -2.17
CA VAL A 39 -5.39 -9.43 -2.29
C VAL A 39 -4.65 -10.57 -1.61
N ASP A 40 -3.63 -11.09 -2.29
CA ASP A 40 -2.66 -12.04 -1.76
C ASP A 40 -1.54 -11.26 -1.06
N TYR A 41 -1.65 -11.17 0.27
CA TYR A 41 -0.72 -10.40 1.07
C TYR A 41 0.64 -11.05 1.22
N GLN A 42 0.76 -12.37 1.05
CA GLN A 42 2.07 -13.02 1.09
C GLN A 42 2.89 -12.61 -0.13
N ASN A 43 2.25 -12.58 -1.29
CA ASN A 43 2.87 -12.06 -2.52
C ASN A 43 3.16 -10.56 -2.40
N LEU A 44 2.23 -9.77 -1.85
CA LEU A 44 2.45 -8.33 -1.62
C LEU A 44 3.65 -8.07 -0.73
N PHE A 45 3.77 -8.78 0.40
CA PHE A 45 4.90 -8.65 1.32
C PHE A 45 6.21 -9.07 0.66
N SER A 46 6.20 -10.11 -0.17
CA SER A 46 7.38 -10.54 -0.93
C SER A 46 7.85 -9.46 -1.91
N ILE A 47 6.91 -8.81 -2.61
CA ILE A 47 7.20 -7.72 -3.56
C ILE A 47 7.78 -6.50 -2.85
N ILE A 48 7.09 -5.96 -1.85
CA ILE A 48 7.50 -4.71 -1.20
C ILE A 48 8.73 -4.87 -0.30
N ARG A 49 9.08 -6.09 0.10
CA ARG A 49 10.33 -6.34 0.80
C ARG A 49 11.51 -6.45 -0.15
N ARG A 50 11.33 -6.91 -1.39
CA ARG A 50 12.39 -6.97 -2.42
C ARG A 50 13.71 -7.53 -1.87
N ASN A 51 13.65 -8.65 -1.13
CA ASN A 51 14.79 -9.28 -0.46
C ASN A 51 15.61 -8.38 0.50
N ARG A 52 15.07 -7.24 0.94
CA ARG A 52 15.73 -6.35 1.90
C ARG A 52 15.81 -7.05 3.25
N THR A 53 17.02 -7.07 3.81
CA THR A 53 17.35 -7.73 5.07
C THR A 53 17.37 -6.77 6.27
N SER A 54 17.56 -5.47 6.03
CA SER A 54 17.56 -4.43 7.07
C SER A 54 16.18 -3.78 7.19
N LEU A 55 15.30 -4.42 7.97
CA LEU A 55 13.94 -3.94 8.22
C LEU A 55 13.85 -3.22 9.56
N GLY A 56 13.18 -2.08 9.58
CA GLY A 56 12.80 -1.33 10.77
C GLY A 56 11.32 -1.53 11.09
N TYR A 57 10.76 -0.60 11.89
CA TYR A 57 9.34 -0.60 12.20
C TYR A 57 8.49 -0.61 10.93
N SER A 58 7.56 -1.57 10.85
CA SER A 58 6.62 -1.72 9.75
C SER A 58 5.21 -1.88 10.31
N MET A 59 4.23 -1.34 9.60
CA MET A 59 2.85 -1.24 10.08
C MET A 59 1.86 -1.52 8.94
N LEU A 60 0.78 -2.22 9.27
CA LEU A 60 -0.38 -2.43 8.42
C LEU A 60 -1.60 -1.88 9.17
N ALA A 61 -2.33 -0.94 8.55
CA ALA A 61 -3.50 -0.27 9.12
C ALA A 61 -4.66 -0.19 8.11
N GLY A 62 -5.89 0.01 8.58
CA GLY A 62 -7.12 0.05 7.76
C GLY A 62 -8.14 -1.02 8.14
N SER A 63 -9.28 -1.08 7.44
CA SER A 63 -10.28 -2.12 7.65
C SER A 63 -9.87 -3.43 6.99
N VAL A 64 -10.24 -4.54 7.63
CA VAL A 64 -10.14 -5.89 7.05
C VAL A 64 -11.55 -6.47 6.96
N PRO A 65 -11.95 -7.07 5.82
CA PRO A 65 -13.23 -7.76 5.72
C PRO A 65 -13.38 -8.85 6.80
N PRO A 66 -14.60 -9.10 7.31
CA PRO A 66 -14.84 -10.18 8.27
C PRO A 66 -14.31 -11.54 7.80
N GLY A 67 -13.78 -12.34 8.73
CA GLY A 67 -13.32 -13.71 8.46
C GLY A 67 -11.92 -13.83 7.85
N ASN A 68 -11.07 -12.82 8.02
CA ASN A 68 -9.71 -12.82 7.45
C ASN A 68 -8.60 -12.97 8.52
N ASP A 69 -8.82 -13.78 9.56
CA ASP A 69 -7.87 -14.02 10.67
C ASP A 69 -6.49 -14.50 10.19
N ALA A 70 -6.45 -15.19 9.04
CA ALA A 70 -5.21 -15.61 8.38
C ALA A 70 -4.34 -14.41 7.93
N LEU A 71 -4.94 -13.28 7.53
CA LEU A 71 -4.20 -12.07 7.16
C LEU A 71 -3.42 -11.52 8.36
N TRP A 72 -4.03 -11.51 9.55
CA TRP A 72 -3.42 -11.02 10.77
C TRP A 72 -2.19 -11.83 11.15
N ALA A 73 -2.35 -13.16 11.17
CA ALA A 73 -1.26 -14.06 11.46
C ALA A 73 -0.13 -13.89 10.44
N ALA A 74 -0.45 -13.74 9.14
CA ALA A 74 0.54 -13.53 8.09
C ALA A 74 1.27 -12.19 8.24
N ALA A 75 0.56 -11.10 8.53
CA ALA A 75 1.16 -9.77 8.71
C ALA A 75 2.05 -9.71 9.97
N GLN A 76 1.60 -10.30 11.08
CA GLN A 76 2.40 -10.41 12.31
C GLN A 76 3.61 -11.31 12.12
N THR A 77 3.45 -12.45 11.45
CA THR A 77 4.58 -13.33 11.08
C THR A 77 5.59 -12.63 10.19
N ALA A 78 5.10 -11.77 9.28
CA ALA A 78 5.96 -10.91 8.49
C ALA A 78 6.64 -9.84 9.37
N GLY A 79 6.09 -9.45 10.52
CA GLY A 79 6.66 -8.44 11.42
C GLY A 79 6.02 -7.05 11.26
N PHE A 80 4.80 -6.98 10.75
CA PHE A 80 4.02 -5.75 10.75
C PHE A 80 3.30 -5.57 12.08
N ASP A 81 3.38 -4.36 12.64
CA ASP A 81 2.45 -3.91 13.65
C ASP A 81 1.05 -3.81 13.02
N THR A 82 0.11 -4.54 13.59
CA THR A 82 -1.30 -4.65 13.15
C THR A 82 -2.27 -4.04 14.15
N THR A 83 -1.78 -3.38 15.20
CA THR A 83 -2.58 -2.90 16.34
C THR A 83 -3.68 -1.90 15.95
N LEU A 84 -3.52 -1.21 14.81
CA LEU A 84 -4.48 -0.21 14.31
C LEU A 84 -5.36 -0.69 13.16
N LEU A 85 -5.28 -1.97 12.79
CA LEU A 85 -6.37 -2.59 12.07
C LEU A 85 -7.53 -2.71 13.08
N ARG A 86 -8.65 -2.02 12.84
CA ARG A 86 -9.84 -2.23 13.68
C ARG A 86 -10.77 -3.22 12.97
N ARG A 87 -11.25 -4.24 13.69
CA ARG A 87 -12.52 -4.89 13.34
C ARG A 87 -13.61 -3.88 13.72
N VAL A 88 -14.31 -3.27 12.77
CA VAL A 88 -15.45 -2.41 13.10
C VAL A 88 -16.65 -2.83 12.27
N GLU A 89 -17.60 -3.50 12.93
CA GLU A 89 -19.01 -3.36 12.60
C GLU A 89 -19.53 -2.21 13.46
N ASN A 90 -20.10 -1.17 12.84
CA ASN A 90 -20.92 -0.19 13.55
C ASN A 90 -22.36 -0.73 13.64
N ASP A 91 -23.12 -0.25 14.63
CA ASP A 91 -24.52 -0.67 14.88
C ASP A 91 -25.47 -0.42 13.69
N ASP A 92 -25.11 0.48 12.74
CA ASP A 92 -25.87 0.78 11.50
C ASP A 92 -25.28 0.13 10.23
N GLY A 93 -24.25 -0.72 10.34
CA GLY A 93 -23.60 -1.38 9.20
C GLY A 93 -22.74 -0.46 8.30
N ARG A 94 -22.62 0.84 8.61
CA ARG A 94 -21.76 1.79 7.88
C ARG A 94 -20.37 1.89 8.51
N LEU A 95 -19.35 1.55 7.72
CA LEU A 95 -17.93 1.60 8.09
C LEU A 95 -17.46 3.06 8.12
N VAL A 96 -16.99 3.55 9.28
CA VAL A 96 -16.23 4.80 9.36
C VAL A 96 -14.91 4.50 10.08
N GLU A 97 -13.83 4.47 9.32
CA GLU A 97 -12.47 4.40 9.85
C GLU A 97 -12.14 5.76 10.48
N GLN A 98 -12.27 5.89 11.81
CA GLN A 98 -11.83 7.11 12.48
C GLN A 98 -10.34 7.01 12.83
N GLY A 99 -9.53 7.92 12.32
CA GLY A 99 -8.17 8.15 12.82
C GLY A 99 -7.06 7.24 12.26
N VAL A 100 -7.36 6.37 11.28
CA VAL A 100 -6.39 5.40 10.76
C VAL A 100 -5.23 6.10 10.05
N ASP A 101 -5.55 7.03 9.14
CA ASP A 101 -4.57 7.79 8.38
C ASP A 101 -3.69 8.63 9.30
N GLU A 102 -4.29 9.34 10.26
CA GLU A 102 -3.59 10.14 11.25
C GLU A 102 -2.61 9.31 12.08
N ALA A 103 -2.96 8.08 12.40
CA ALA A 103 -2.08 7.21 13.14
C ALA A 103 -0.93 6.67 12.29
N ILE A 104 -1.17 6.32 11.02
CA ILE A 104 -0.07 6.01 10.08
C ILE A 104 0.84 7.24 9.94
N HIS A 105 0.28 8.43 9.73
CA HIS A 105 1.01 9.69 9.63
C HIS A 105 1.88 9.96 10.86
N LEU A 106 1.34 9.72 12.06
CA LEU A 106 2.08 9.86 13.32
C LEU A 106 3.24 8.88 13.39
N ARG A 107 3.02 7.61 13.05
CA ARG A 107 4.09 6.58 13.09
C ARG A 107 5.19 6.84 12.07
N ILE A 108 4.84 7.35 10.88
CA ILE A 108 5.85 7.83 9.93
C ILE A 108 6.63 8.99 10.56
N GLY A 109 5.93 9.97 11.15
CA GLY A 109 6.55 11.11 11.85
C GLY A 109 7.56 10.68 12.91
N ASN A 110 7.17 9.75 13.80
CA ASN A 110 8.04 9.20 14.84
C ASN A 110 9.25 8.48 14.24
N THR A 111 9.03 7.64 13.22
CA THR A 111 10.14 6.93 12.54
C THR A 111 11.19 7.90 11.98
N LEU A 112 10.75 9.00 11.37
CA LEU A 112 11.64 10.03 10.83
C LEU A 112 12.37 10.85 11.91
N LEU A 113 11.91 10.79 13.16
CA LEU A 113 12.52 11.48 14.31
C LEU A 113 13.43 10.55 15.13
N ASP A 114 13.06 9.27 15.24
CA ASP A 114 13.68 8.31 16.14
C ASP A 114 14.84 7.54 15.50
N GLU A 115 14.89 7.44 14.16
CA GLU A 115 16.01 6.78 13.46
C GLU A 115 17.13 7.78 13.16
N ASP A 116 18.34 7.50 13.67
CA ASP A 116 19.51 8.37 13.56
C ASP A 116 20.03 8.52 12.12
N ASN A 117 19.83 7.49 11.29
CA ASN A 117 20.34 7.45 9.92
C ASN A 117 19.18 7.40 8.92
N PRO A 118 19.20 8.22 7.86
CA PRO A 118 18.21 8.11 6.79
C PRO A 118 18.19 6.72 6.18
N GLY A 119 16.99 6.14 6.14
CA GLY A 119 16.73 4.85 5.55
C GLY A 119 15.81 4.94 4.33
N THR A 120 14.97 3.92 4.17
CA THR A 120 13.93 3.90 3.13
C THR A 120 12.55 3.87 3.78
N LEU A 121 11.73 4.87 3.47
CA LEU A 121 10.33 4.92 3.82
C LEU A 121 9.50 4.32 2.68
N VAL A 122 8.88 3.18 2.90
CA VAL A 122 7.96 2.57 1.95
C VAL A 122 6.54 2.89 2.41
N ILE A 123 5.75 3.54 1.57
CA ILE A 123 4.31 3.73 1.81
C ILE A 123 3.50 3.02 0.73
N LEU A 124 2.49 2.28 1.16
CA LEU A 124 1.53 1.64 0.26
C LEU A 124 0.20 2.35 0.41
N THR A 125 -0.03 3.37 -0.43
CA THR A 125 -1.28 4.12 -0.52
C THR A 125 -1.33 4.90 -1.83
N GLY A 126 -2.54 5.13 -2.33
CA GLY A 126 -2.79 6.08 -3.42
C GLY A 126 -3.22 7.47 -2.93
N ASP A 127 -3.49 7.62 -1.63
CA ASP A 127 -4.16 8.79 -1.11
C ASP A 127 -3.23 10.00 -0.94
N GLY A 128 -3.63 11.13 -1.53
CA GLY A 128 -2.97 12.43 -1.40
C GLY A 128 -3.83 13.49 -0.70
N ALA A 129 -4.99 13.09 -0.17
CA ALA A 129 -5.91 13.98 0.52
C ALA A 129 -5.29 14.53 1.80
N THR A 130 -5.81 15.69 2.23
CA THR A 130 -5.43 16.27 3.52
C THR A 130 -6.52 15.92 4.52
N THR A 131 -6.14 15.28 5.61
CA THR A 131 -7.00 14.98 6.77
C THR A 131 -7.53 16.26 7.41
N GLU A 132 -8.59 16.16 8.21
CA GLU A 132 -9.18 17.29 8.93
C GLU A 132 -8.17 17.99 9.87
N GLN A 133 -7.23 17.22 10.44
CA GLN A 133 -6.17 17.69 11.31
C GLN A 133 -4.98 18.28 10.51
N GLY A 134 -5.11 18.43 9.20
CA GLY A 134 -4.13 19.06 8.33
C GLY A 134 -2.91 18.17 8.01
N SER A 135 -2.95 16.87 8.29
CA SER A 135 -1.90 15.91 7.91
C SER A 135 -2.22 15.23 6.56
N SER A 136 -1.21 14.66 5.91
CA SER A 136 -1.39 13.81 4.72
C SER A 136 -0.17 12.96 4.44
N PHE A 137 -0.35 11.88 3.67
CA PHE A 137 0.77 11.08 3.15
C PHE A 137 1.73 11.95 2.35
N THR A 138 1.23 12.85 1.50
CA THR A 138 2.08 13.80 0.74
C THR A 138 2.98 14.62 1.67
N LYS A 139 2.47 15.11 2.81
CA LYS A 139 3.27 15.87 3.78
C LYS A 139 4.33 14.98 4.44
N GLN A 140 4.03 13.71 4.68
CA GLN A 140 5.01 12.76 5.24
C GLN A 140 6.12 12.42 4.22
N VAL A 141 5.77 12.20 2.95
CA VAL A 141 6.74 12.03 1.85
C VAL A 141 7.65 13.26 1.77
N GLU A 142 7.09 14.47 1.83
CA GLU A 142 7.88 15.71 1.80
C GLU A 142 8.84 15.80 2.99
N ARG A 143 8.39 15.44 4.20
CA ARG A 143 9.23 15.44 5.41
C ARG A 143 10.37 14.44 5.32
N ALA A 144 10.10 13.24 4.79
CA ALA A 144 11.10 12.19 4.60
C ALA A 144 12.16 12.63 3.58
N ALA A 145 11.73 13.10 2.40
CA ALA A 145 12.64 13.55 1.36
C ALA A 145 13.52 14.75 1.80
N LYS A 146 12.96 15.71 2.55
CA LYS A 146 13.75 16.82 3.14
C LYS A 146 14.81 16.35 4.15
N ARG A 147 14.62 15.19 4.75
CA ARG A 147 15.58 14.51 5.64
C ARG A 147 16.46 13.49 4.90
N GLN A 148 16.48 13.53 3.57
CA GLN A 148 17.29 12.65 2.72
C GLN A 148 16.97 11.15 2.86
N TRP A 149 15.75 10.83 3.29
CA TRP A 149 15.24 9.46 3.21
C TRP A 149 14.88 9.13 1.77
N ASN A 150 15.19 7.91 1.34
CA ASN A 150 14.55 7.35 0.16
C ASN A 150 13.08 7.08 0.49
N VAL A 151 12.19 7.39 -0.43
CA VAL A 151 10.75 7.20 -0.29
C VAL A 151 10.24 6.42 -1.48
N GLU A 152 9.61 5.30 -1.20
CA GLU A 152 8.96 4.47 -2.20
C GLU A 152 7.45 4.55 -2.00
N ILE A 153 6.76 5.07 -3.00
CA ILE A 153 5.30 5.15 -3.04
C ILE A 153 4.81 3.99 -3.89
N TRP A 154 4.07 3.08 -3.28
CA TRP A 154 3.49 1.91 -3.94
C TRP A 154 1.98 2.07 -4.02
N SER A 155 1.43 2.07 -5.22
CA SER A 155 -0.01 2.24 -5.43
C SER A 155 -0.48 1.51 -6.68
N TRP A 156 -1.77 1.21 -6.75
CA TRP A 156 -2.43 0.98 -8.02
C TRP A 156 -2.49 2.28 -8.82
N LYS A 157 -2.29 2.21 -10.13
CA LYS A 157 -2.23 3.38 -11.01
C LYS A 157 -3.53 4.20 -10.99
N LEU A 158 -4.68 3.52 -11.01
CA LEU A 158 -6.01 4.15 -11.10
C LEU A 158 -6.39 5.02 -9.90
N GLN A 159 -5.79 4.78 -8.73
CA GLN A 159 -6.15 5.49 -7.50
C GLN A 159 -5.08 6.47 -7.03
N LEU A 160 -3.91 6.49 -7.68
CA LEU A 160 -2.81 7.32 -7.23
C LEU A 160 -3.14 8.80 -7.44
N SER A 161 -3.22 9.55 -6.35
CA SER A 161 -3.40 11.00 -6.38
C SER A 161 -2.25 11.66 -7.17
N PRO A 162 -2.55 12.56 -8.13
CA PRO A 162 -1.53 13.34 -8.83
C PRO A 162 -0.62 14.10 -7.87
N LYS A 163 -1.20 14.65 -6.78
CA LYS A 163 -0.44 15.38 -5.75
C LYS A 163 0.59 14.49 -5.04
N LEU A 164 0.27 13.22 -4.78
CA LEU A 164 1.20 12.28 -4.19
C LEU A 164 2.22 11.79 -5.23
N ARG A 165 1.77 11.46 -6.45
CA ARG A 165 2.62 11.04 -7.57
C ARG A 165 3.70 12.07 -7.88
N ASP A 166 3.33 13.33 -8.00
CA ASP A 166 4.20 14.41 -8.49
C ASP A 166 5.29 14.79 -7.48
N MET A 167 5.26 14.22 -6.26
CA MET A 167 6.38 14.27 -5.32
C MET A 167 7.66 13.69 -5.92
N ARG A 168 7.57 12.75 -6.87
CA ARG A 168 8.74 12.24 -7.60
C ARG A 168 9.42 13.29 -8.48
N TRP A 169 8.69 14.30 -8.95
CA TRP A 169 9.31 15.41 -9.68
C TRP A 169 9.84 16.49 -8.74
N LYS A 170 9.17 16.68 -7.60
CA LYS A 170 9.62 17.64 -6.56
C LYS A 170 10.91 17.16 -5.87
N TYR A 171 11.07 15.84 -5.69
CA TYR A 171 12.21 15.22 -5.03
C TYR A 171 12.77 14.02 -5.82
N PRO A 172 13.32 14.23 -7.03
CA PRO A 172 13.67 13.16 -7.96
C PRO A 172 14.80 12.24 -7.47
N ASN A 173 15.64 12.73 -6.56
CA ASN A 173 16.73 11.93 -5.99
C ASN A 173 16.28 11.05 -4.81
N TYR A 174 15.07 11.26 -4.29
CA TYR A 174 14.60 10.63 -3.06
C TYR A 174 13.26 9.93 -3.20
N VAL A 175 12.41 10.31 -4.15
CA VAL A 175 11.05 9.77 -4.26
C VAL A 175 10.90 8.96 -5.54
N THR A 176 10.55 7.69 -5.39
CA THR A 176 10.20 6.78 -6.49
C THR A 176 8.77 6.28 -6.32
N VAL A 177 8.04 6.20 -7.43
CA VAL A 177 6.66 5.66 -7.46
C VAL A 177 6.70 4.33 -8.20
N TYR A 178 6.14 3.29 -7.58
CA TYR A 178 5.98 1.95 -8.13
C TYR A 178 4.50 1.62 -8.30
N PHE A 179 4.14 1.09 -9.46
CA PHE A 179 2.79 0.60 -9.74
C PHE A 179 2.66 -0.89 -9.43
N LEU A 180 1.69 -1.23 -8.58
CA LEU A 180 1.35 -2.62 -8.27
C LEU A 180 0.75 -3.37 -9.47
N ASP A 181 0.28 -2.62 -10.48
CA ASP A 181 -0.31 -3.13 -11.71
C ASP A 181 0.57 -4.18 -12.43
N GLU A 182 1.90 -4.05 -12.35
CA GLU A 182 2.86 -5.02 -12.90
C GLU A 182 2.61 -6.44 -12.34
N TRP A 183 2.25 -6.54 -11.07
CA TRP A 183 2.02 -7.81 -10.38
C TRP A 183 0.55 -8.17 -10.22
N TYR A 184 -0.38 -7.51 -10.94
CA TYR A 184 -1.82 -7.72 -10.77
C TYR A 184 -2.22 -9.20 -10.67
N TRP A 185 -1.76 -10.03 -11.62
CA TRP A 185 -2.13 -11.44 -11.69
C TRP A 185 -1.57 -12.30 -10.56
N GLY A 186 -0.47 -11.88 -9.94
CA GLY A 186 0.11 -12.52 -8.76
C GLY A 186 -0.35 -11.91 -7.44
N LEU A 187 -0.93 -10.71 -7.45
CA LEU A 187 -1.44 -10.03 -6.25
C LEU A 187 -2.92 -10.27 -6.02
N ILE A 188 -3.70 -10.49 -7.07
CA ILE A 188 -5.17 -10.56 -6.97
C ILE A 188 -5.63 -11.99 -7.20
N PHE A 189 -6.53 -12.47 -6.36
CA PHE A 189 -7.28 -13.71 -6.59
C PHE A 189 -8.79 -13.47 -6.45
N ILE A 190 -9.56 -14.28 -7.18
CA ILE A 190 -11.02 -14.27 -7.12
C ILE A 190 -11.46 -15.42 -6.23
N LYS A 191 -12.09 -15.09 -5.10
CA LYS A 191 -12.67 -16.10 -4.22
C LYS A 191 -13.96 -16.63 -4.86
N GLY A 192 -13.95 -17.89 -5.27
CA GLY A 192 -15.15 -18.56 -5.77
C GLY A 192 -16.24 -18.65 -4.69
N GLY A 193 -17.50 -18.62 -5.11
CA GLY A 193 -18.64 -18.68 -4.21
C GLY A 193 -19.89 -18.01 -4.77
N VAL A 194 -20.96 -18.02 -3.98
CA VAL A 194 -22.20 -17.32 -4.29
C VAL A 194 -22.18 -15.97 -3.57
N TYR A 195 -22.41 -14.90 -4.32
CA TYR A 195 -22.42 -13.53 -3.80
C TYR A 195 -23.76 -12.89 -4.10
N LYS A 196 -24.33 -12.21 -3.10
CA LYS A 196 -25.54 -11.40 -3.27
C LYS A 196 -25.15 -9.97 -3.60
N LEU A 197 -25.52 -9.49 -4.78
CA LEU A 197 -25.27 -8.14 -5.24
C LEU A 197 -26.61 -7.48 -5.54
N LYS A 198 -27.02 -6.55 -4.69
CA LYS A 198 -28.39 -6.01 -4.66
C LYS A 198 -29.38 -7.16 -4.43
N ASP A 199 -30.23 -7.45 -5.41
CA ASP A 199 -31.26 -8.48 -5.37
C ASP A 199 -30.93 -9.73 -6.22
N GLU A 200 -29.73 -9.80 -6.78
CA GLU A 200 -29.29 -10.93 -7.62
C GLU A 200 -28.23 -11.76 -6.89
N GLU A 201 -28.36 -13.08 -6.99
CA GLU A 201 -27.30 -14.03 -6.62
C GLU A 201 -26.43 -14.33 -7.84
N ILE A 202 -25.14 -14.12 -7.68
CA ILE A 202 -24.15 -14.38 -8.73
C ILE A 202 -23.21 -15.47 -8.23
N THR A 203 -23.10 -16.54 -9.01
CA THR A 203 -22.08 -17.59 -8.79
C THR A 203 -20.80 -17.16 -9.47
N VAL A 204 -19.74 -17.02 -8.67
CA VAL A 204 -18.41 -16.63 -9.13
C VAL A 204 -17.50 -17.85 -9.13
N LEU A 205 -16.86 -18.11 -10.28
CA LEU A 205 -15.80 -19.11 -10.38
C LEU A 205 -14.52 -18.57 -9.73
N GLY A 206 -13.86 -19.41 -8.94
CA GLY A 206 -12.61 -19.03 -8.28
C GLY A 206 -11.45 -18.93 -9.27
N ARG A 207 -10.54 -18.00 -9.01
CA ARG A 207 -9.27 -17.84 -9.73
C ARG A 207 -8.16 -17.62 -8.73
N SER A 208 -7.16 -18.50 -8.69
CA SER A 208 -5.97 -18.33 -7.86
C SER A 208 -5.02 -17.27 -8.41
N THR A 209 -4.07 -16.81 -7.59
CA THR A 209 -2.94 -16.00 -8.05
C THR A 209 -2.03 -16.79 -9.00
N HIS A 210 -1.39 -16.08 -9.92
CA HIS A 210 -0.29 -16.61 -10.74
C HIS A 210 1.05 -16.43 -10.01
N GLY A 211 2.13 -17.00 -10.54
CA GLY A 211 3.47 -16.74 -10.04
C GLY A 211 3.85 -15.25 -10.10
N ILE A 212 4.65 -14.79 -9.14
CA ILE A 212 5.17 -13.41 -9.08
C ILE A 212 6.59 -13.32 -9.65
N ARG A 213 6.85 -12.27 -10.43
CA ARG A 213 8.19 -11.94 -10.94
C ARG A 213 8.89 -11.01 -9.95
N LEU A 214 9.90 -11.50 -9.24
CA LEU A 214 10.70 -10.69 -8.30
C LEU A 214 12.07 -10.33 -8.90
N THR A 215 12.10 -10.02 -10.20
CA THR A 215 13.34 -9.67 -10.92
C THR A 215 13.53 -8.16 -10.96
N GLU A 216 14.78 -7.71 -11.09
CA GLU A 216 15.11 -6.28 -11.17
C GLU A 216 14.43 -5.60 -12.35
N GLU A 217 14.23 -6.32 -13.46
CA GLU A 217 13.48 -5.84 -14.62
C GLU A 217 12.03 -5.56 -14.28
N ALA A 218 11.35 -6.46 -13.56
CA ALA A 218 9.95 -6.25 -13.14
C ALA A 218 9.83 -5.03 -12.22
N PHE A 219 10.79 -4.83 -11.32
CA PHE A 219 10.81 -3.62 -10.49
C PHE A 219 11.07 -2.34 -11.30
N ALA A 220 11.91 -2.39 -12.34
CA ALA A 220 12.14 -1.25 -13.23
C ALA A 220 10.91 -0.94 -14.08
N GLU A 221 10.22 -1.96 -14.60
CA GLU A 221 8.97 -1.86 -15.37
C GLU A 221 7.84 -1.24 -14.54
N ALA A 222 7.83 -1.48 -13.23
CA ALA A 222 6.84 -0.94 -12.32
C ALA A 222 7.03 0.55 -11.99
N ILE A 223 8.18 1.17 -12.29
CA ILE A 223 8.44 2.56 -11.95
C ILE A 223 7.59 3.51 -12.81
N ASP A 224 6.97 4.50 -12.18
CA ASP A 224 6.29 5.57 -12.90
C ASP A 224 7.31 6.48 -13.62
N CYS A 225 7.46 6.26 -14.92
CA CYS A 225 8.28 7.07 -15.82
C CYS A 225 7.47 8.12 -16.60
N THR A 226 6.19 8.34 -16.27
CA THR A 226 5.36 9.33 -16.99
C THR A 226 6.02 10.72 -16.90
N PRO A 227 6.15 11.49 -17.99
CA PRO A 227 6.72 12.83 -17.92
C PRO A 227 5.81 13.79 -17.16
N ALA A 228 6.39 14.88 -16.64
CA ALA A 228 5.61 16.00 -16.12
C ALA A 228 4.64 16.47 -17.19
N ALA A 229 3.35 16.58 -16.86
CA ALA A 229 2.44 17.30 -17.72
C ALA A 229 3.02 18.71 -17.85
N ASN A 230 3.41 19.11 -19.07
CA ASN A 230 3.93 20.45 -19.32
C ASN A 230 2.96 21.44 -18.66
N ALA A 231 3.43 22.14 -17.63
CA ALA A 231 2.68 23.21 -17.00
C ALA A 231 2.34 24.21 -18.12
N LYS A 232 1.08 24.21 -18.55
CA LYS A 232 0.53 25.29 -19.35
C LYS A 232 0.33 26.50 -18.46
#